data_AF-A0A081A3E2-F1
#
_entry.id   AF-A0A081A3E2-F1
#
_cell.length_a   1.000
_cell.length_b   1.000
_cell.length_c   1.000
_cell.angle_alpha   90.00
_cell.angle_beta   90.00
_cell.angle_gamma   90.00
#
_symmetry.space_group_name_H-M   'P 1'
#
loop_
_entity.id
_entity.type
_entity.pdbx_description
1 polymer ?
#
loop_
_entity_poly.entity_id
_entity_poly.type
_entity_poly.pdbx_seq_one_letter_code
_entity_poly.pdbx_strand_id
1 'polypeptide(L)'
;MANVNDALMRRGKLGGNASAAKRKRSSKVSSESHDAVKKPRSSVMSSWLSPAAQRKATRSTITPEPKAATCSRELLSPSAVCPSTQSYIDVGQRSFGKHVTCAACGLLYTAGEEEDEREHLKFCKRMKRGITFSKWKKERVLKTFPDTSARILEIRRDDPSAHVKKLLEIKKVLDDALGFVEAEVFLQRSNFVYIQDHQVVGCVNTERITKAFTLDKTTSNLVVSDEETSVSADGAVTASTDSKPAVIGICQLWVHPSFRRKSIATRMVDVVREKSIYGMHVTKNLVAFAQPTRNGLRFAQKYMEPAEVLIY
;
A
#
# COMPACT_ATOMS: atom_id res chain seq x y z
N MET A 1 48.56 -48.87 -24.12
CA MET A 1 47.72 -48.99 -25.34
C MET A 1 46.50 -48.10 -25.11
N ALA A 2 46.54 -46.82 -25.49
CA ALA A 2 46.19 -46.28 -26.82
C ALA A 2 44.70 -46.45 -27.19
N ASN A 3 43.89 -45.50 -26.73
CA ASN A 3 43.00 -44.56 -27.44
C ASN A 3 42.09 -45.00 -28.64
N VAL A 4 40.92 -44.34 -28.68
CA VAL A 4 40.05 -43.93 -29.83
C VAL A 4 38.95 -44.87 -30.38
N ASN A 5 37.72 -44.35 -30.28
CA ASN A 5 36.50 -44.38 -31.14
C ASN A 5 36.14 -45.56 -32.04
N ASP A 6 34.84 -45.92 -31.94
CA ASP A 6 33.91 -46.28 -33.03
C ASP A 6 32.48 -45.97 -32.48
N ALA A 7 31.40 -45.63 -33.19
CA ALA A 7 31.02 -45.89 -34.56
C ALA A 7 29.76 -45.08 -34.96
N LEU A 8 29.70 -44.72 -36.25
CA LEU A 8 28.56 -44.59 -37.17
C LEU A 8 27.33 -43.70 -36.85
N MET A 9 27.04 -42.76 -37.78
CA MET A 9 25.94 -42.92 -38.76
C MET A 9 25.97 -41.87 -39.91
N ARG A 10 26.14 -42.42 -41.13
CA ARG A 10 25.62 -42.12 -42.49
C ARG A 10 25.40 -40.69 -43.06
N ARG A 11 25.90 -40.57 -44.30
CA ARG A 11 25.78 -39.54 -45.36
C ARG A 11 24.44 -39.53 -46.13
N GLY A 12 24.15 -38.37 -46.74
CA GLY A 12 23.38 -38.17 -48.00
C GLY A 12 22.10 -37.34 -47.81
N LYS A 13 21.76 -36.28 -48.58
CA LYS A 13 22.10 -35.90 -49.96
C LYS A 13 21.70 -34.42 -50.21
N LEU A 14 22.29 -33.83 -51.25
CA LEU A 14 22.32 -32.40 -51.67
C LEU A 14 21.10 -31.91 -52.47
N GLY A 15 20.95 -30.56 -52.51
CA GLY A 15 20.32 -29.74 -53.57
C GLY A 15 19.36 -28.69 -52.97
N GLY A 16 19.40 -27.37 -53.21
CA GLY A 16 20.13 -26.53 -54.15
C GLY A 16 19.20 -25.41 -54.67
N ASN A 17 19.47 -24.16 -54.27
CA ASN A 17 19.00 -22.85 -54.78
C ASN A 17 17.52 -22.41 -54.67
N ALA A 18 17.28 -21.26 -54.01
CA ALA A 18 16.94 -19.99 -54.69
C ALA A 18 16.78 -18.83 -53.70
N SER A 19 17.35 -17.70 -54.10
CA SER A 19 17.48 -16.41 -53.41
C SER A 19 16.18 -15.60 -53.37
N ALA A 20 15.94 -14.83 -52.30
CA ALA A 20 15.19 -13.57 -52.37
C ALA A 20 15.41 -12.70 -51.13
N ALA A 21 16.44 -11.85 -51.18
CA ALA A 21 16.55 -10.65 -50.35
C ALA A 21 15.56 -9.59 -50.87
N LYS A 22 14.70 -9.03 -50.01
CA LYS A 22 13.94 -7.80 -50.33
C LYS A 22 14.46 -6.64 -49.50
N ARG A 23 15.27 -5.83 -50.18
CA ARG A 23 15.79 -4.53 -49.79
C ARG A 23 14.66 -3.51 -49.61
N LYS A 24 14.88 -2.65 -48.61
CA LYS A 24 14.37 -1.28 -48.48
C LYS A 24 14.69 -0.43 -49.73
N ARG A 25 13.76 0.46 -50.10
CA ARG A 25 13.94 1.62 -50.99
C ARG A 25 13.05 2.73 -50.40
N SER A 26 13.58 3.79 -49.79
CA SER A 26 14.09 5.06 -50.37
C SER A 26 13.02 5.74 -51.24
N SER A 27 12.62 7.01 -51.09
CA SER A 27 13.34 8.30 -50.92
C SER A 27 12.31 9.43 -50.65
N LYS A 28 12.57 10.44 -49.79
CA LYS A 28 13.04 11.83 -50.08
C LYS A 28 12.03 12.66 -50.92
N VAL A 29 11.47 13.81 -50.50
CA VAL A 29 12.08 15.16 -50.41
C VAL A 29 11.04 16.19 -49.83
N SER A 30 11.58 17.19 -49.09
CA SER A 30 11.13 18.52 -48.59
C SER A 30 9.72 19.11 -48.83
N SER A 31 9.18 19.81 -47.81
CA SER A 31 9.13 21.29 -47.70
C SER A 31 8.41 21.75 -46.42
N GLU A 32 8.75 22.94 -45.95
CA GLU A 32 8.28 23.63 -44.73
C GLU A 32 6.75 23.75 -44.57
N SER A 33 6.27 23.72 -43.31
CA SER A 33 5.57 24.86 -42.67
C SER A 33 4.59 24.45 -41.54
N HIS A 34 4.56 25.30 -40.51
CA HIS A 34 3.53 25.52 -39.47
C HIS A 34 3.31 24.51 -38.33
N ASP A 35 3.73 24.96 -37.15
CA ASP A 35 3.24 24.63 -35.81
C ASP A 35 1.71 24.41 -35.74
N ALA A 36 1.30 23.23 -35.28
CA ALA A 36 -0.03 23.00 -34.73
C ALA A 36 -0.01 21.83 -33.73
N VAL A 37 0.28 22.16 -32.47
CA VAL A 37 0.15 21.27 -31.31
C VAL A 37 -1.33 20.86 -31.15
N LYS A 38 -1.65 19.59 -31.47
CA LYS A 38 -2.94 18.98 -31.12
C LYS A 38 -2.86 18.39 -29.71
N LYS A 39 -3.45 19.12 -28.75
CA LYS A 39 -3.73 18.63 -27.39
C LYS A 39 -4.84 17.56 -27.41
N PRO A 40 -4.69 16.42 -26.71
CA PRO A 40 -5.85 15.64 -26.28
C PRO A 40 -6.51 16.30 -25.07
N ARG A 41 -7.84 16.38 -25.12
CA ARG A 41 -8.74 16.92 -24.08
C ARG A 41 -8.60 16.11 -22.79
N SER A 42 -7.99 16.69 -21.75
CA SER A 42 -8.08 16.20 -20.38
C SER A 42 -9.18 16.97 -19.64
N SER A 43 -10.12 16.20 -19.09
CA SER A 43 -11.20 16.66 -18.23
C SER A 43 -10.68 17.34 -16.97
N VAL A 44 -11.27 18.51 -16.73
CA VAL A 44 -11.19 19.40 -15.57
C VAL A 44 -11.42 18.65 -14.27
N MET A 45 -10.57 18.87 -13.26
CA MET A 45 -10.91 19.29 -11.88
C MET A 45 -9.60 19.33 -11.06
N SER A 46 -9.01 20.52 -10.89
CA SER A 46 -7.94 20.73 -9.91
C SER A 46 -8.01 22.16 -9.36
N SER A 47 -8.50 22.25 -8.13
CA SER A 47 -8.38 23.32 -7.12
C SER A 47 -9.17 22.75 -5.94
N TRP A 48 -8.72 22.66 -4.70
CA TRP A 48 -8.37 23.70 -3.73
C TRP A 48 -7.59 22.99 -2.58
N LEU A 49 -6.32 23.32 -2.33
CA LEU A 49 -5.77 24.25 -1.32
C LEU A 49 -5.66 23.74 0.14
N SER A 50 -4.46 23.96 0.67
CA SER A 50 -3.95 23.78 2.04
C SER A 50 -4.78 24.46 3.15
N PRO A 51 -4.63 24.08 4.43
CA PRO A 51 -5.41 24.63 5.53
C PRO A 51 -4.77 25.89 6.13
N ALA A 52 -5.55 26.97 6.21
CA ALA A 52 -5.30 28.10 7.10
C ALA A 52 -6.48 28.22 8.08
N ALA A 53 -6.13 28.33 9.36
CA ALA A 53 -7.03 28.28 10.50
C ALA A 53 -8.06 29.42 10.51
N GLN A 54 -9.32 29.09 10.82
CA GLN A 54 -10.25 30.02 11.45
C GLN A 54 -11.26 29.25 12.33
N ARG A 55 -11.14 29.48 13.64
CA ARG A 55 -12.05 29.04 14.70
C ARG A 55 -13.44 29.64 14.50
N LYS A 56 -14.51 28.84 14.49
CA LYS A 56 -15.85 29.23 14.96
C LYS A 56 -16.61 28.03 15.55
N ALA A 57 -17.48 28.36 16.51
CA ALA A 57 -18.06 27.53 17.55
C ALA A 57 -18.95 26.37 17.08
N THR A 58 -18.85 25.26 17.82
CA THR A 58 -19.77 24.13 17.82
C THR A 58 -21.16 24.58 18.29
N ARG A 59 -22.20 24.36 17.48
CA ARG A 59 -23.60 24.46 17.91
C ARG A 59 -24.24 23.08 17.86
N SER A 60 -24.58 22.58 19.05
CA SER A 60 -25.29 21.32 19.29
C SER A 60 -26.63 21.28 18.54
N THR A 61 -26.89 20.17 17.84
CA THR A 61 -28.16 19.89 17.18
C THR A 61 -29.20 19.50 18.25
N ILE A 62 -30.09 20.44 18.57
CA ILE A 62 -31.31 20.22 19.33
C ILE A 62 -32.43 20.04 18.31
N THR A 63 -33.07 18.88 18.32
CA THR A 63 -34.29 18.57 17.56
C THR A 63 -35.46 19.43 18.09
N PRO A 64 -36.20 20.19 17.26
CA PRO A 64 -37.44 20.82 17.70
C PRO A 64 -38.68 20.04 17.25
N GLU A 65 -39.58 19.79 18.21
CA GLU A 65 -40.95 19.32 18.00
C GLU A 65 -41.89 20.42 17.44
N PRO A 66 -43.04 20.08 16.82
CA PRO A 66 -43.87 21.04 16.11
C PRO A 66 -45.00 21.60 16.99
N LYS A 67 -45.20 22.94 16.98
CA LYS A 67 -46.47 23.57 17.39
C LYS A 67 -46.86 24.74 16.48
N ALA A 68 -48.03 24.56 15.85
CA ALA A 68 -49.09 25.50 15.50
C ALA A 68 -48.78 26.92 14.96
N ALA A 69 -49.11 27.10 13.67
CA ALA A 69 -49.81 28.21 13.00
C ALA A 69 -49.62 29.68 13.47
N THR A 70 -49.17 30.53 12.55
CA THR A 70 -49.93 31.70 12.04
C THR A 70 -49.35 32.14 10.68
N CYS A 71 -50.23 32.47 9.75
CA CYS A 71 -49.95 32.82 8.35
C CYS A 71 -49.57 34.31 8.23
N SER A 72 -48.57 34.62 7.39
CA SER A 72 -48.43 35.95 6.78
C SER A 72 -47.88 35.78 5.37
N ARG A 73 -48.54 36.45 4.44
CA ARG A 73 -48.52 36.22 2.99
C ARG A 73 -47.79 37.38 2.34
N GLU A 74 -46.63 37.13 1.75
CA GLU A 74 -46.06 37.99 0.71
C GLU A 74 -45.48 37.13 -0.42
N LEU A 75 -45.79 37.55 -1.65
CA LEU A 75 -45.44 36.91 -2.92
C LEU A 75 -44.13 37.51 -3.44
N LEU A 76 -43.23 36.69 -4.02
CA LEU A 76 -42.77 36.77 -5.43
C LEU A 76 -41.44 36.02 -5.73
N SER A 77 -41.44 35.41 -6.93
CA SER A 77 -40.33 35.02 -7.84
C SER A 77 -39.77 33.57 -7.81
N PRO A 78 -39.58 32.92 -8.99
CA PRO A 78 -39.21 31.52 -9.11
C PRO A 78 -37.68 31.36 -8.97
N SER A 79 -37.25 30.82 -7.83
CA SER A 79 -35.84 30.50 -7.60
C SER A 79 -35.48 29.14 -8.21
N ALA A 80 -34.26 29.09 -8.74
CA ALA A 80 -33.63 27.96 -9.41
C ALA A 80 -33.90 26.60 -8.77
N VAL A 81 -34.01 25.55 -9.60
CA VAL A 81 -34.12 24.15 -9.16
C VAL A 81 -32.92 23.81 -8.28
N CYS A 82 -33.12 23.85 -6.96
CA CYS A 82 -32.18 23.26 -6.01
C CYS A 82 -32.03 21.77 -6.35
N PRO A 83 -30.81 21.21 -6.40
CA PRO A 83 -30.66 19.77 -6.50
C PRO A 83 -31.40 19.15 -5.31
N SER A 84 -32.48 18.43 -5.61
CA SER A 84 -33.28 17.75 -4.60
C SER A 84 -32.35 16.84 -3.83
N THR A 85 -32.06 17.19 -2.58
CA THR A 85 -31.30 16.34 -1.69
C THR A 85 -32.29 15.30 -1.19
N GLN A 86 -32.17 14.08 -1.69
CA GLN A 86 -33.02 12.97 -1.28
C GLN A 86 -32.87 12.76 0.23
N SER A 87 -33.94 13.00 0.98
CA SER A 87 -33.98 12.69 2.41
C SER A 87 -34.36 11.22 2.60
N TYR A 88 -33.73 10.58 3.57
CA TYR A 88 -34.09 9.25 4.02
C TYR A 88 -35.05 9.36 5.20
N ILE A 89 -36.15 8.61 5.16
CA ILE A 89 -37.06 8.47 6.30
C ILE A 89 -36.61 7.23 7.08
N ASP A 90 -35.97 7.45 8.23
CA ASP A 90 -35.63 6.37 9.16
C ASP A 90 -36.88 5.96 9.94
N VAL A 91 -37.44 4.79 9.59
CA VAL A 91 -38.61 4.20 10.25
C VAL A 91 -38.19 3.25 11.39
N GLY A 92 -37.06 3.53 12.06
CA GLY A 92 -36.58 2.76 13.20
C GLY A 92 -35.83 1.49 12.83
N GLN A 93 -35.16 1.47 11.68
CA GLN A 93 -34.27 0.36 11.34
C GLN A 93 -33.06 0.40 12.28
N ARG A 94 -32.83 -0.65 13.07
CA ARG A 94 -31.85 -0.66 14.18
C ARG A 94 -30.41 -0.29 13.79
N SER A 95 -30.05 -0.32 12.50
CA SER A 95 -28.69 -0.11 12.00
C SER A 95 -28.56 0.84 10.81
N PHE A 96 -29.62 1.47 10.31
CA PHE A 96 -29.51 2.39 9.17
C PHE A 96 -28.71 3.65 9.57
N GLY A 97 -27.76 4.07 8.74
CA GLY A 97 -26.94 5.26 8.95
C GLY A 97 -25.84 5.11 10.03
N LYS A 98 -25.63 3.91 10.58
CA LYS A 98 -24.57 3.68 11.59
C LYS A 98 -23.26 3.30 10.91
N HIS A 99 -22.17 3.95 11.31
CA HIS A 99 -20.83 3.51 10.93
C HIS A 99 -20.49 2.20 11.63
N VAL A 100 -20.28 1.15 10.85
CA VAL A 100 -19.95 -0.19 11.31
C VAL A 100 -18.63 -0.64 10.71
N THR A 101 -17.85 -1.40 11.47
CA THR A 101 -16.62 -2.01 10.96
C THR A 101 -16.87 -3.47 10.62
N CYS A 102 -16.56 -3.87 9.39
CA CYS A 102 -16.72 -5.26 8.98
C CYS A 102 -15.75 -6.18 9.73
N ALA A 103 -16.27 -7.22 10.40
CA ALA A 103 -15.44 -8.18 11.14
C ALA A 103 -14.50 -9.00 10.24
N ALA A 104 -14.85 -9.19 8.96
CA ALA A 104 -14.06 -10.00 8.03
C ALA A 104 -12.93 -9.20 7.34
N CYS A 105 -13.20 -7.96 6.91
CA CYS A 105 -12.24 -7.15 6.14
C CYS A 105 -11.72 -5.92 6.90
N GLY A 106 -12.35 -5.51 8.01
CA GLY A 106 -11.95 -4.38 8.84
C GLY A 106 -12.27 -3.00 8.24
N LEU A 107 -13.02 -2.93 7.14
CA LEU A 107 -13.44 -1.66 6.55
C LEU A 107 -14.56 -1.02 7.39
N LEU A 108 -14.42 0.26 7.69
CA LEU A 108 -15.49 1.10 8.25
C LEU A 108 -16.38 1.58 7.11
N TYR A 109 -17.69 1.34 7.21
CA TYR A 109 -18.69 1.76 6.23
C TYR A 109 -20.01 2.09 6.93
N THR A 110 -20.90 2.79 6.25
CA THR A 110 -22.21 3.15 6.78
C THR A 110 -23.23 2.08 6.41
N ALA A 111 -23.80 1.39 7.40
CA ALA A 111 -24.83 0.39 7.16
C ALA A 111 -26.13 1.05 6.68
N GLY A 112 -26.76 0.48 5.65
CA GLY A 112 -27.96 1.02 5.02
C GLY A 112 -27.72 2.02 3.90
N GLU A 113 -26.50 2.52 3.73
CA GLU A 113 -26.13 3.33 2.56
C GLU A 113 -25.68 2.41 1.41
N GLU A 114 -26.46 2.37 0.33
CA GLU A 114 -26.24 1.42 -0.78
C GLU A 114 -24.85 1.60 -1.42
N GLU A 115 -24.39 2.84 -1.54
CA GLU A 115 -23.08 3.14 -2.10
C GLU A 115 -21.94 2.55 -1.26
N ASP A 116 -21.96 2.83 0.04
CA ASP A 116 -21.01 2.30 1.04
C ASP A 116 -21.05 0.78 1.11
N GLU A 117 -22.24 0.17 1.12
CA GLU A 117 -22.38 -1.29 1.15
C GLU A 117 -21.83 -1.95 -0.12
N ARG A 118 -22.09 -1.34 -1.28
CA ARG A 118 -21.56 -1.81 -2.57
C ARG A 118 -20.04 -1.72 -2.62
N GLU A 119 -19.45 -0.65 -2.10
CA GLU A 119 -17.99 -0.50 -2.00
C GLU A 119 -17.39 -1.47 -1.00
N HIS A 120 -18.01 -1.62 0.17
CA HIS A 120 -17.64 -2.61 1.17
C HIS A 120 -17.63 -4.01 0.58
N LEU A 121 -18.65 -4.43 -0.18
CA LEU A 121 -18.70 -5.75 -0.80
C LEU A 121 -17.57 -5.95 -1.81
N LYS A 122 -17.26 -4.93 -2.64
CA LYS A 122 -16.12 -4.97 -3.58
C LYS A 122 -14.79 -5.13 -2.83
N PHE A 123 -14.58 -4.31 -1.80
CA PHE A 123 -13.39 -4.36 -0.96
C PHE A 123 -13.25 -5.70 -0.23
N CYS A 124 -14.33 -6.19 0.37
CA CYS A 124 -14.37 -7.44 1.12
C CYS A 124 -14.07 -8.63 0.21
N LYS A 125 -14.63 -8.67 -1.01
CA LYS A 125 -14.30 -9.69 -2.02
C LYS A 125 -12.82 -9.64 -2.41
N ARG A 126 -12.28 -8.44 -2.65
CA ARG A 126 -10.87 -8.24 -2.99
C ARG A 126 -9.93 -8.70 -1.88
N MET A 127 -10.23 -8.35 -0.63
CA MET A 127 -9.43 -8.74 0.54
C MET A 127 -9.49 -10.25 0.78
N LYS A 128 -10.68 -10.85 0.73
CA LYS A 128 -10.86 -12.31 0.89
C LYS A 128 -10.13 -13.13 -0.18
N ARG A 129 -10.10 -12.65 -1.42
CA ARG A 129 -9.36 -13.30 -2.50
C ARG A 129 -7.86 -13.32 -2.21
N GLY A 130 -7.35 -12.22 -1.62
CA GLY A 130 -5.92 -12.03 -1.36
C GLY A 130 -5.09 -12.12 -2.63
N ILE A 131 -3.78 -12.28 -2.45
CA ILE A 131 -2.83 -12.57 -3.52
C ILE A 131 -2.42 -14.03 -3.38
N THR A 132 -2.85 -14.87 -4.31
CA THR A 132 -2.43 -16.28 -4.37
C THR A 132 -1.00 -16.38 -4.88
N PHE A 133 -0.20 -17.27 -4.31
CA PHE A 133 1.21 -17.44 -4.60
C PHE A 133 1.53 -18.91 -4.91
N SER A 134 1.88 -19.16 -6.17
CA SER A 134 2.36 -20.46 -6.63
C SER A 134 3.86 -20.58 -6.40
N LYS A 135 4.32 -21.76 -6.01
CA LYS A 135 5.75 -22.03 -5.85
C LYS A 135 6.50 -21.85 -7.17
N TRP A 136 7.62 -21.15 -7.15
CA TRP A 136 8.54 -21.02 -8.28
C TRP A 136 9.66 -22.06 -8.21
N LYS A 137 10.29 -22.35 -9.36
CA LYS A 137 11.41 -23.31 -9.44
C LYS A 137 12.68 -22.78 -8.74
N LYS A 138 12.91 -21.47 -8.79
CA LYS A 138 14.05 -20.79 -8.17
C LYS A 138 13.50 -19.69 -7.26
N GLU A 139 13.29 -19.98 -5.98
CA GLU A 139 12.88 -19.00 -4.97
C GLU A 139 14.05 -18.62 -4.08
N ARG A 140 14.24 -17.33 -3.79
CA ARG A 140 15.17 -16.87 -2.75
C ARG A 140 14.46 -16.95 -1.39
N VAL A 141 14.42 -18.15 -0.81
CA VAL A 141 13.83 -18.40 0.51
C VAL A 141 14.83 -18.00 1.60
N LEU A 142 14.43 -17.12 2.51
CA LEU A 142 15.26 -16.66 3.63
C LEU A 142 15.03 -17.46 4.90
N LYS A 143 13.77 -17.79 5.20
CA LYS A 143 13.37 -18.56 6.38
C LYS A 143 12.08 -19.31 6.09
N THR A 144 11.93 -20.49 6.68
CA THR A 144 10.72 -21.31 6.61
C THR A 144 10.24 -21.62 8.02
N PHE A 145 8.92 -21.64 8.19
CA PHE A 145 8.19 -21.78 9.45
C PHE A 145 7.25 -22.98 9.29
N PRO A 146 7.66 -24.18 9.72
CA PRO A 146 6.87 -25.39 9.54
C PRO A 146 5.58 -25.40 10.38
N ASP A 147 5.58 -24.70 11.51
CA ASP A 147 4.45 -24.49 12.41
C ASP A 147 3.24 -23.86 11.72
N THR A 148 3.48 -22.85 10.88
CA THR A 148 2.43 -22.10 10.18
C THR A 148 2.48 -22.29 8.67
N SER A 149 3.08 -23.37 8.17
CA SER A 149 3.25 -23.66 6.72
C SER A 149 3.76 -22.46 5.92
N ALA A 150 4.57 -21.60 6.56
CA ALA A 150 4.90 -20.28 6.06
C ALA A 150 6.37 -20.16 5.65
N ARG A 151 6.67 -19.23 4.75
CA ARG A 151 8.03 -18.91 4.34
C ARG A 151 8.18 -17.44 3.99
N ILE A 152 9.38 -16.91 4.21
CA ILE A 152 9.75 -15.55 3.81
C ILE A 152 10.67 -15.62 2.60
N LEU A 153 10.30 -14.88 1.56
CA LEU A 153 11.07 -14.71 0.34
C LEU A 153 11.64 -13.29 0.27
N GLU A 154 12.79 -13.13 -0.36
CA GLU A 154 13.30 -11.83 -0.77
C GLU A 154 13.25 -11.70 -2.30
N ILE A 155 12.56 -10.68 -2.79
CA ILE A 155 12.43 -10.37 -4.21
C ILE A 155 13.16 -9.05 -4.50
N ARG A 156 13.97 -9.06 -5.56
CA ARG A 156 14.77 -7.92 -6.04
C ARG A 156 14.36 -7.55 -7.47
N ARG A 157 14.75 -6.35 -7.93
CA ARG A 157 14.54 -5.90 -9.31
C ARG A 157 15.16 -6.80 -10.38
N ASP A 158 16.28 -7.47 -10.06
CA ASP A 158 17.04 -8.28 -11.02
C ASP A 158 16.56 -9.74 -11.10
N ASP A 159 15.51 -10.09 -10.34
CA ASP A 159 14.91 -11.41 -10.38
C ASP A 159 14.10 -11.63 -11.67
N PRO A 160 13.74 -12.90 -12.03
CA PRO A 160 12.96 -13.19 -13.22
C PRO A 160 11.69 -12.35 -13.33
N SER A 161 11.27 -12.04 -14.56
CA SER A 161 10.10 -11.17 -14.83
C SER A 161 8.81 -11.66 -14.18
N ALA A 162 8.64 -12.97 -13.96
CA ALA A 162 7.53 -13.54 -13.21
C ALA A 162 7.49 -13.07 -11.75
N HIS A 163 8.66 -12.96 -11.10
CA HIS A 163 8.77 -12.51 -9.71
C HIS A 163 8.51 -11.02 -9.63
N VAL A 164 9.09 -10.23 -10.54
CA VAL A 164 8.87 -8.78 -10.62
C VAL A 164 7.39 -8.47 -10.88
N LYS A 165 6.73 -9.20 -11.79
CA LYS A 165 5.30 -9.05 -12.05
C LYS A 165 4.46 -9.33 -10.80
N LYS A 166 4.83 -10.37 -10.03
CA LYS A 166 4.16 -10.68 -8.76
C LYS A 166 4.41 -9.62 -7.70
N LEU A 167 5.62 -9.09 -7.65
CA LEU A 167 5.99 -8.00 -6.75
C LEU A 167 5.21 -6.72 -7.07
N LEU A 168 4.97 -6.41 -8.34
CA LEU A 168 4.11 -5.29 -8.76
C LEU A 168 2.62 -5.52 -8.39
N GLU A 169 2.16 -6.76 -8.33
CA GLU A 169 0.81 -7.08 -7.81
C GLU A 169 0.73 -6.79 -6.30
N ILE A 170 1.75 -7.17 -5.54
CA ILE A 170 1.86 -6.86 -4.10
C ILE A 170 1.95 -5.35 -3.89
N LYS A 171 2.71 -4.65 -4.73
CA LYS A 171 2.83 -3.19 -4.70
C LYS A 171 1.46 -2.51 -4.79
N LYS A 172 0.56 -2.96 -5.68
CA LYS A 172 -0.81 -2.39 -5.77
C LYS A 172 -1.57 -2.51 -4.46
N VAL A 173 -1.42 -3.62 -3.74
CA VAL A 173 -2.04 -3.80 -2.41
C VAL A 173 -1.40 -2.88 -1.37
N LEU A 174 -0.10 -2.62 -1.45
CA LEU A 174 0.59 -1.66 -0.59
C LEU A 174 0.16 -0.22 -0.89
N ASP A 175 0.02 0.15 -2.16
CA ASP A 175 -0.43 1.48 -2.57
C ASP A 175 -1.83 1.77 -2.01
N ASP A 176 -2.73 0.78 -2.12
CA ASP A 176 -4.09 0.86 -1.58
C ASP A 176 -4.13 0.96 -0.05
N ALA A 177 -3.13 0.40 0.65
CA ALA A 177 -3.14 0.26 2.12
C ALA A 177 -2.31 1.33 2.86
N LEU A 178 -1.20 1.77 2.27
CA LEU A 178 -0.20 2.65 2.88
C LEU A 178 0.09 3.91 2.05
N GLY A 179 -0.51 4.02 0.87
CA GLY A 179 -0.30 5.15 -0.03
C GLY A 179 0.69 4.86 -1.15
N PHE A 180 0.64 5.71 -2.18
CA PHE A 180 1.35 5.52 -3.44
C PHE A 180 2.87 5.72 -3.29
N VAL A 181 3.63 4.76 -3.83
CA VAL A 181 5.08 4.89 -4.06
C VAL A 181 5.35 4.70 -5.54
N GLU A 182 6.30 5.41 -6.14
CA GLU A 182 6.66 5.17 -7.53
C GLU A 182 7.23 3.76 -7.73
N ALA A 183 6.92 3.12 -8.87
CA ALA A 183 7.33 1.75 -9.13
C ALA A 183 8.86 1.58 -9.17
N GLU A 184 9.58 2.58 -9.70
CA GLU A 184 11.03 2.53 -9.78
C GLU A 184 11.67 2.55 -8.39
N VAL A 185 11.24 3.46 -7.54
CA VAL A 185 11.69 3.56 -6.14
C VAL A 185 11.36 2.27 -5.38
N PHE A 186 10.17 1.71 -5.58
CA PHE A 186 9.76 0.45 -4.96
C PHE A 186 10.64 -0.74 -5.36
N LEU A 187 11.03 -0.82 -6.62
CA LEU A 187 11.88 -1.90 -7.15
C LEU A 187 13.36 -1.74 -6.78
N GLN A 188 13.83 -0.52 -6.50
CA GLN A 188 15.18 -0.28 -5.97
C GLN A 188 15.36 -0.79 -4.54
N ARG A 189 14.26 -0.90 -3.78
CA ARG A 189 14.26 -1.41 -2.40
C ARG A 189 14.32 -2.92 -2.34
N SER A 190 14.75 -3.45 -1.20
CA SER A 190 14.67 -4.89 -0.92
C SER A 190 13.27 -5.24 -0.43
N ASN A 191 12.62 -6.21 -1.08
CA ASN A 191 11.23 -6.57 -0.81
C ASN A 191 11.16 -7.96 -0.18
N PHE A 192 10.67 -8.04 1.06
CA PHE A 192 10.51 -9.27 1.82
C PHE A 192 9.04 -9.64 1.87
N VAL A 193 8.70 -10.83 1.37
CA VAL A 193 7.32 -11.28 1.23
C VAL A 193 7.08 -12.49 2.12
N TYR A 194 6.07 -12.40 2.98
CA TYR A 194 5.64 -13.50 3.85
C TYR A 194 4.49 -14.25 3.19
N ILE A 195 4.70 -15.54 2.92
CA ILE A 195 3.73 -16.42 2.28
C ILE A 195 3.33 -17.50 3.27
N GLN A 196 2.02 -17.68 3.44
CA GLN A 196 1.42 -18.72 4.27
C GLN A 196 0.27 -19.35 3.49
N ASP A 197 0.17 -20.68 3.48
CA ASP A 197 -0.89 -21.43 2.78
C ASP A 197 -1.12 -20.99 1.33
N HIS A 198 -0.04 -20.77 0.58
CA HIS A 198 -0.07 -20.29 -0.81
C HIS A 198 -0.70 -18.90 -0.99
N GLN A 199 -0.75 -18.08 0.06
CA GLN A 199 -1.21 -16.70 0.00
C GLN A 199 -0.13 -15.75 0.50
N VAL A 200 -0.02 -14.57 -0.12
CA VAL A 200 0.82 -13.50 0.40
C VAL A 200 0.07 -12.84 1.56
N VAL A 201 0.65 -12.96 2.75
CA VAL A 201 0.05 -12.50 4.01
C VAL A 201 0.77 -11.27 4.57
N GLY A 202 2.01 -11.02 4.17
CA GLY A 202 2.73 -9.82 4.59
C GLY A 202 3.79 -9.39 3.58
N CYS A 203 4.12 -8.10 3.60
CA CYS A 203 5.21 -7.52 2.82
C CYS A 203 5.98 -6.50 3.67
N VAL A 204 7.30 -6.49 3.54
CA VAL A 204 8.19 -5.49 4.12
C VAL A 204 9.13 -4.95 3.05
N ASN A 205 9.19 -3.64 2.93
CA ASN A 205 10.10 -2.91 2.08
C ASN A 205 11.20 -2.29 2.92
N THR A 206 12.44 -2.49 2.52
CA THR A 206 13.59 -1.94 3.24
C THR A 206 14.58 -1.26 2.32
N GLU A 207 15.22 -0.23 2.83
CA GLU A 207 16.35 0.43 2.20
C GLU A 207 17.54 0.55 3.16
N ARG A 208 18.72 0.84 2.59
CA ARG A 208 19.91 1.10 3.40
C ARG A 208 19.95 2.58 3.73
N ILE A 209 20.12 2.87 5.02
CA ILE A 209 20.24 4.23 5.54
C ILE A 209 21.55 4.34 6.31
N THR A 210 21.95 5.58 6.62
CA THR A 210 23.17 5.87 7.40
C THR A 210 22.86 6.56 8.73
N LYS A 211 21.77 7.31 8.77
CA LYS A 211 21.34 8.11 9.92
C LYS A 211 19.84 7.96 10.12
N ALA A 212 19.42 8.02 11.38
CA ALA A 212 18.03 8.11 11.79
C ALA A 212 17.94 8.97 13.06
N PHE A 213 16.74 9.34 13.45
CA PHE A 213 16.46 10.22 14.58
C PHE A 213 15.64 9.47 15.62
N THR A 214 15.81 9.81 16.89
CA THR A 214 14.97 9.19 17.93
C THR A 214 13.58 9.80 17.89
N LEU A 215 12.58 8.96 18.19
CA LEU A 215 11.22 9.44 18.38
C LEU A 215 11.13 10.27 19.67
N ASP A 216 10.71 11.53 19.56
CA ASP A 216 10.49 12.37 20.73
C ASP A 216 9.15 12.02 21.40
N LYS A 217 9.23 11.26 22.51
CA LYS A 217 8.06 10.83 23.29
C LYS A 217 7.30 11.99 23.93
N THR A 218 7.97 13.13 24.13
CA THR A 218 7.47 14.29 24.90
C THR A 218 6.60 15.21 24.06
N THR A 219 6.92 15.36 22.76
CA THR A 219 6.16 16.18 21.82
C THR A 219 5.18 15.36 20.96
N SER A 220 5.34 14.03 20.92
CA SER A 220 4.37 13.15 20.30
C SER A 220 3.15 12.96 21.23
N ASN A 221 2.01 13.57 20.91
CA ASN A 221 0.72 13.34 21.60
C ASN A 221 0.14 11.93 21.35
N LEU A 222 0.98 10.92 21.13
CA LEU A 222 0.61 9.52 20.86
C LEU A 222 0.80 8.61 22.08
N VAL A 223 0.89 9.18 23.29
CA VAL A 223 0.76 8.42 24.53
C VAL A 223 -0.68 7.92 24.62
N VAL A 224 -0.89 6.67 24.23
CA VAL A 224 -2.16 5.98 24.42
C VAL A 224 -2.25 5.63 25.91
N SER A 225 -2.96 6.44 26.69
CA SER A 225 -3.58 5.99 27.93
C SER A 225 -4.69 5.02 27.58
N ASP A 226 -4.73 3.88 28.28
CA ASP A 226 -5.57 2.70 28.00
C ASP A 226 -7.05 2.88 28.38
N GLU A 227 -7.58 4.11 28.32
CA GLU A 227 -8.91 4.43 28.81
C GLU A 227 -9.78 5.01 27.70
N GLU A 228 -10.87 4.31 27.42
CA GLU A 228 -11.88 4.64 26.42
C GLU A 228 -12.67 5.90 26.83
N THR A 229 -12.13 7.10 26.64
CA THR A 229 -12.94 8.33 26.66
C THR A 229 -12.31 9.47 25.84
N SER A 230 -12.87 9.67 24.65
CA SER A 230 -13.01 10.95 23.91
C SER A 230 -11.77 11.68 23.34
N VAL A 231 -12.03 12.23 22.14
CA VAL A 231 -11.26 13.15 21.27
C VAL A 231 -9.93 12.68 20.65
N SER A 232 -10.01 12.46 19.33
CA SER A 232 -8.91 12.25 18.39
C SER A 232 -7.88 13.39 18.46
N ALA A 233 -6.81 13.18 19.22
CA ALA A 233 -5.60 13.98 19.06
C ALA A 233 -4.88 13.50 17.81
N ASP A 234 -4.89 14.31 16.74
CA ASP A 234 -3.97 14.20 15.61
C ASP A 234 -2.55 14.50 16.11
N GLY A 235 -1.94 13.51 16.77
CA GLY A 235 -0.56 13.59 17.24
C GLY A 235 0.40 13.47 16.06
N ALA A 236 1.17 14.51 15.80
CA ALA A 236 2.30 14.44 14.88
C ALA A 236 3.42 13.60 15.50
N VAL A 237 4.06 12.77 14.66
CA VAL A 237 5.27 12.02 15.02
C VAL A 237 6.45 12.97 14.84
N THR A 238 7.07 13.38 15.95
CA THR A 238 8.19 14.31 15.98
C THR A 238 9.52 13.58 16.21
N ALA A 239 10.55 14.02 15.49
CA ALA A 239 11.90 13.49 15.58
C ALA A 239 12.77 14.36 16.49
N SER A 240 13.67 13.75 17.24
CA SER A 240 14.73 14.47 17.95
C SER A 240 15.68 15.16 16.96
N THR A 241 16.33 16.22 17.40
CA THR A 241 17.37 16.89 16.61
C THR A 241 18.63 16.04 16.46
N ASP A 242 18.90 15.16 17.43
CA ASP A 242 20.11 14.32 17.42
C ASP A 242 19.98 13.13 16.47
N SER A 243 20.94 13.02 15.54
CA SER A 243 21.02 11.89 14.62
C SER A 243 21.81 10.73 15.25
N LYS A 244 21.28 9.51 15.14
CA LYS A 244 21.95 8.25 15.51
C LYS A 244 22.31 7.46 14.25
N PRO A 245 23.38 6.66 14.27
CA PRO A 245 23.70 5.77 13.17
C PRO A 245 22.62 4.69 13.04
N ALA A 246 22.15 4.46 11.81
CA ALA A 246 21.23 3.39 11.47
C ALA A 246 21.65 2.77 10.15
N VAL A 247 21.25 1.51 9.93
CA VAL A 247 21.70 0.71 8.78
C VAL A 247 20.54 0.27 7.91
N ILE A 248 19.41 -0.12 8.52
CA ILE A 248 18.22 -0.58 7.81
C ILE A 248 17.07 0.40 8.08
N GLY A 249 16.51 0.94 7.02
CA GLY A 249 15.25 1.68 7.04
C GLY A 249 14.10 0.78 6.60
N ILE A 250 13.07 0.65 7.44
CA ILE A 250 11.81 -0.02 7.10
C ILE A 250 10.89 1.02 6.47
N CYS A 251 10.73 0.96 5.15
CA CYS A 251 9.95 1.93 4.39
C CYS A 251 8.45 1.67 4.49
N GLN A 252 8.06 0.40 4.32
CA GLN A 252 6.67 -0.03 4.38
C GLN A 252 6.62 -1.41 5.05
N LEU A 253 5.71 -1.57 6.01
CA LEU A 253 5.44 -2.83 6.68
C LEU A 253 3.93 -3.05 6.65
N TRP A 254 3.53 -4.13 5.98
CA TRP A 254 2.13 -4.48 5.83
C TRP A 254 1.91 -5.95 6.17
N VAL A 255 0.83 -6.20 6.90
CA VAL A 255 0.32 -7.54 7.17
C VAL A 255 -1.18 -7.53 6.88
N HIS A 256 -1.63 -8.57 6.18
CA HIS A 256 -3.02 -8.78 5.85
C HIS A 256 -3.89 -8.69 7.12
N PRO A 257 -5.00 -7.91 7.10
CA PRO A 257 -5.81 -7.66 8.30
C PRO A 257 -6.18 -8.91 9.10
N SER A 258 -6.63 -9.98 8.45
CA SER A 258 -7.03 -11.25 9.08
C SER A 258 -5.89 -12.08 9.68
N PHE A 259 -4.63 -11.68 9.43
CA PHE A 259 -3.43 -12.33 9.94
C PHE A 259 -2.60 -11.42 10.86
N ARG A 260 -3.10 -10.22 11.17
CA ARG A 260 -2.47 -9.34 12.16
C ARG A 260 -2.51 -9.99 13.54
N ARG A 261 -1.63 -9.52 14.43
CA ARG A 261 -1.51 -9.98 15.82
C ARG A 261 -1.11 -11.46 15.99
N LYS A 262 -0.63 -12.11 14.93
CA LYS A 262 -0.04 -13.47 14.93
C LYS A 262 1.50 -13.46 14.81
N SER A 263 2.12 -12.39 15.32
CA SER A 263 3.59 -12.17 15.29
C SER A 263 4.26 -12.24 13.91
N ILE A 264 3.50 -12.04 12.82
CA ILE A 264 4.03 -12.08 11.45
C ILE A 264 4.96 -10.88 11.20
N ALA A 265 4.55 -9.68 11.57
CA ALA A 265 5.37 -8.47 11.44
C ALA A 265 6.72 -8.61 12.16
N THR A 266 6.69 -9.10 13.40
CA THR A 266 7.89 -9.40 14.20
C THR A 266 8.80 -10.38 13.46
N ARG A 267 8.28 -11.53 13.01
CA ARG A 267 9.03 -12.53 12.24
C ARG A 267 9.65 -11.96 10.98
N MET A 268 8.94 -11.08 10.26
CA MET A 268 9.47 -10.44 9.06
C MET A 268 10.63 -9.51 9.36
N VAL A 269 10.48 -8.63 10.36
CA VAL A 269 11.54 -7.69 10.74
C VAL A 269 12.76 -8.41 11.31
N ASP A 270 12.57 -9.51 12.04
CA ASP A 270 13.69 -10.34 12.52
C ASP A 270 14.47 -10.94 11.34
N VAL A 271 13.78 -11.46 10.32
CA VAL A 271 14.44 -12.00 9.11
C VAL A 271 15.14 -10.90 8.32
N VAL A 272 14.54 -9.72 8.21
CA VAL A 272 15.20 -8.55 7.62
C VAL A 272 16.51 -8.26 8.35
N ARG A 273 16.51 -8.21 9.68
CA ARG A 273 17.71 -7.95 10.48
C ARG A 273 18.78 -9.04 10.32
N GLU A 274 18.37 -10.29 10.17
CA GLU A 274 19.27 -11.44 9.98
C GLU A 274 19.85 -11.55 8.56
N LYS A 275 19.09 -11.14 7.53
CA LYS A 275 19.38 -11.51 6.13
C LYS A 275 19.52 -10.34 5.16
N SER A 276 19.15 -9.12 5.55
CA SER A 276 19.27 -7.93 4.67
C SER A 276 20.72 -7.60 4.33
N ILE A 277 21.66 -7.85 5.26
CA ILE A 277 23.09 -7.66 5.04
C ILE A 277 23.79 -9.01 5.19
N TYR A 278 24.43 -9.43 4.11
CA TYR A 278 25.15 -10.69 4.08
C TYR A 278 26.24 -10.73 5.16
N GLY A 279 26.21 -11.75 6.00
CA GLY A 279 27.21 -11.96 7.05
C GLY A 279 27.07 -11.05 8.28
N MET A 280 26.03 -10.21 8.38
CA MET A 280 25.85 -9.30 9.51
C MET A 280 24.42 -9.35 10.06
N HIS A 281 24.30 -9.68 11.36
CA HIS A 281 23.04 -9.55 12.08
C HIS A 281 22.88 -8.12 12.59
N VAL A 282 21.85 -7.42 12.12
CA VAL A 282 21.59 -6.03 12.50
C VAL A 282 20.86 -5.98 13.84
N THR A 283 21.42 -5.27 14.81
CA THR A 283 20.77 -5.07 16.13
C THR A 283 19.57 -4.13 16.00
N LYS A 284 18.63 -4.20 16.94
CA LYS A 284 17.42 -3.34 16.92
C LYS A 284 17.76 -1.85 16.85
N ASN A 285 18.81 -1.41 17.57
CA ASN A 285 19.27 -0.01 17.61
C ASN A 285 19.75 0.55 16.27
N LEU A 286 19.92 -0.29 15.23
CA LEU A 286 20.34 0.11 13.90
C LEU A 286 19.20 0.02 12.87
N VAL A 287 17.98 -0.20 13.34
CA VAL A 287 16.76 -0.25 12.52
C VAL A 287 15.94 1.00 12.77
N ALA A 288 15.53 1.66 11.68
CA ALA A 288 14.63 2.81 11.73
C ALA A 288 13.38 2.58 10.88
N PHE A 289 12.31 3.31 11.19
CA PHE A 289 11.03 3.23 10.50
C PHE A 289 10.74 4.54 9.75
N ALA A 290 10.40 4.45 8.47
CA ALA A 290 9.98 5.62 7.70
C ALA A 290 8.54 6.00 8.11
N GLN A 291 8.35 7.26 8.55
CA GLN A 291 7.04 7.86 8.83
C GLN A 291 5.96 6.88 9.34
N PRO A 292 6.11 6.33 10.57
CA PRO A 292 5.25 5.25 11.04
C PRO A 292 3.78 5.68 11.16
N THR A 293 2.87 4.88 10.59
CA THR A 293 1.42 5.01 10.86
C THR A 293 1.12 4.74 12.33
N ARG A 294 -0.08 5.09 12.82
CA ARG A 294 -0.49 4.78 14.21
C ARG A 294 -0.33 3.31 14.61
N ASN A 295 -0.65 2.38 13.68
CA ASN A 295 -0.42 0.95 13.91
C ASN A 295 1.06 0.58 13.84
N GLY A 296 1.79 1.19 12.89
CA GLY A 296 3.24 1.03 12.76
C GLY A 296 4.00 1.49 14.00
N LEU A 297 3.60 2.60 14.60
CA LEU A 297 4.21 3.16 15.81
C LEU A 297 4.02 2.24 17.01
N ARG A 298 2.79 1.75 17.24
CA ARG A 298 2.51 0.76 18.30
C ARG A 298 3.33 -0.51 18.12
N PHE A 299 3.48 -0.96 16.88
CA PHE A 299 4.35 -2.10 16.57
C PHE A 299 5.82 -1.76 16.86
N ALA A 300 6.32 -0.62 16.40
CA ALA A 300 7.70 -0.20 16.57
C ALA A 300 8.08 -0.05 18.05
N GLN A 301 7.24 0.60 18.87
CA GLN A 301 7.44 0.72 20.31
C GLN A 301 7.61 -0.65 20.96
N LYS A 302 6.64 -1.55 20.77
CA LYS A 302 6.68 -2.91 21.33
C LYS A 302 7.83 -3.75 20.78
N TYR A 303 8.17 -3.61 19.51
CA TYR A 303 9.23 -4.38 18.87
C TYR A 303 10.62 -3.93 19.35
N MET A 304 10.81 -2.62 19.55
CA MET A 304 12.11 -2.03 19.88
C MET A 304 12.44 -2.16 21.37
N GLU A 305 11.46 -2.27 22.27
CA GLU A 305 11.69 -2.45 23.71
C GLU A 305 12.82 -3.47 24.04
N PRO A 306 13.79 -3.10 24.91
CA PRO A 306 13.91 -1.85 25.68
C PRO A 306 14.58 -0.67 24.93
N ALA A 307 14.92 -0.82 23.65
CA ALA A 307 15.55 0.22 22.85
C ALA A 307 14.57 1.32 22.41
N GLU A 308 15.13 2.47 22.05
CA GLU A 308 14.37 3.60 21.51
C GLU A 308 13.97 3.35 20.06
N VAL A 309 12.80 3.88 19.68
CA VAL A 309 12.32 3.85 18.29
C VAL A 309 13.07 4.90 17.48
N LEU A 310 13.67 4.47 16.37
CA LEU A 310 14.30 5.35 15.40
C LEU A 310 13.36 5.58 14.21
N ILE A 311 13.31 6.83 13.74
CA ILE A 311 12.55 7.26 12.57
C ILE A 311 13.45 8.02 11.60
N TYR A 312 13.11 8.01 10.31
CA TYR A 312 13.83 8.73 9.26
C TYR A 312 12.90 9.17 8.13
#